data_AF-A0A1T3NJB9-F1
#
_entry.id   AF-A0A1T3NJB9-F1
#
_cell.length_a   1.000
_cell.length_b   1.000
_cell.length_c   1.000
_cell.angle_alpha   90.00
_cell.angle_beta   90.00
_cell.angle_gamma   90.00
#
_symmetry.space_group_name_H-M   'P 1'
#
loop_
_entity.id
_entity.type
_entity.pdbx_description
1 polymer ?
#
loop_
_entity_poly.entity_id
_entity_poly.type
_entity_poly.pdbx_seq_one_letter_code
_entity_poly.pdbx_strand_id
1 'polypeptide(L)'
;MAATEFLDAVGVNVADHVRSNEFLALAREGKIDTERLKRFALAEFQSQEAEFTAYGLLLSRYPHEVPGGFFSFVAHELMQARHRMVSGAAPALGMSPDEMRRAPVAGPVRRFTEFISWVALHAGAAEAALTARTDFTLWCNSCAELADVLRDADDVPEEVVAYIDAYRDNPPEVADGVLQVIEHGLAQGEPRDWVTRSAVRMDPALRAWWQSAAVGRQESGW
;
A
#
# COMPACT_ATOMS: atom_id res chain seq x y z
N MET A 1 23.88 9.15 13.77
CA MET A 1 22.89 9.28 12.70
C MET A 1 21.56 9.63 13.33
N ALA A 2 20.95 10.74 12.92
CA ALA A 2 19.60 11.14 13.33
C ALA A 2 18.55 10.22 12.66
N ALA A 3 17.34 10.14 13.21
CA ALA A 3 16.28 9.31 12.63
C ALA A 3 15.88 9.74 11.20
N THR A 4 15.96 11.04 10.93
CA THR A 4 15.66 11.63 9.60
C THR A 4 16.61 11.14 8.50
N GLU A 5 17.88 10.87 8.83
CA GLU A 5 18.87 10.40 7.86
C GLU A 5 18.53 9.00 7.31
N PHE A 6 17.70 8.21 8.02
CA PHE A 6 17.19 6.94 7.49
C PHE A 6 16.14 7.16 6.39
N LEU A 7 15.32 8.22 6.50
CA LEU A 7 14.36 8.58 5.46
C LEU A 7 15.09 8.98 4.17
N ASP A 8 16.13 9.81 4.33
CA ASP A 8 16.99 10.25 3.23
C ASP A 8 17.73 9.06 2.59
N ALA A 9 18.21 8.12 3.40
CA ALA A 9 18.92 6.93 2.93
C ALA A 9 18.02 5.97 2.13
N VAL A 10 16.71 5.89 2.42
CA VAL A 10 15.77 5.14 1.58
C VAL A 10 15.59 5.84 0.22
N GLY A 11 15.67 7.17 0.18
CA GLY A 11 15.78 7.93 -1.07
C GLY A 11 14.54 7.82 -1.98
N VAL A 12 13.34 7.78 -1.38
CA VAL A 12 12.08 7.61 -2.12
C VAL A 12 11.88 8.72 -3.14
N ASN A 13 11.92 8.38 -4.43
CA ASN A 13 11.63 9.32 -5.52
C ASN A 13 10.14 9.24 -5.92
N VAL A 14 9.29 9.91 -5.13
CA VAL A 14 7.84 9.91 -5.32
C VAL A 14 7.45 10.40 -6.71
N ALA A 15 8.08 11.48 -7.20
CA ALA A 15 7.78 12.05 -8.51
C ALA A 15 8.08 11.06 -9.65
N ASP A 16 9.18 10.29 -9.54
CA ASP A 16 9.46 9.23 -10.51
C ASP A 16 8.47 8.08 -10.41
N HIS A 17 8.15 7.62 -9.19
CA HIS A 17 7.17 6.56 -8.97
C HIS A 17 5.81 6.87 -9.61
N VAL A 18 5.26 8.05 -9.30
CA VAL A 18 3.97 8.51 -9.85
C VAL A 18 4.03 8.68 -11.37
N ARG A 19 5.12 9.24 -11.90
CA ARG A 19 5.27 9.46 -13.36
C ARG A 19 5.31 8.14 -14.14
N SER A 20 5.92 7.12 -13.58
CA SER A 20 6.15 5.83 -14.26
C SER A 20 5.14 4.74 -13.86
N ASN A 21 4.11 5.09 -13.10
CA ASN A 21 3.02 4.20 -12.76
C ASN A 21 2.13 3.95 -13.99
N GLU A 22 2.15 2.71 -14.50
CA GLU A 22 1.43 2.32 -15.72
C GLU A 22 -0.10 2.42 -15.60
N PHE A 23 -0.66 2.16 -14.41
CA PHE A 23 -2.10 2.28 -14.18
C PHE A 23 -2.53 3.75 -14.25
N LEU A 24 -1.75 4.65 -13.63
CA LEU A 24 -1.93 6.10 -13.72
C LEU A 24 -1.77 6.62 -15.15
N ALA A 25 -0.80 6.11 -15.91
CA ALA A 25 -0.63 6.47 -17.32
C ALA A 25 -1.87 6.11 -18.15
N LEU A 26 -2.40 4.90 -17.97
CA LEU A 26 -3.66 4.48 -18.62
C LEU A 26 -4.85 5.36 -18.20
N ALA A 27 -4.93 5.75 -16.92
CA ALA A 27 -5.99 6.63 -16.44
C ALA A 27 -5.93 7.99 -17.13
N ARG A 28 -4.73 8.59 -17.22
CA ARG A 28 -4.51 9.90 -17.88
C ARG A 28 -4.85 9.86 -19.37
N GLU A 29 -4.71 8.70 -20.00
CA GLU A 29 -5.07 8.47 -21.40
C GLU A 29 -6.55 8.11 -21.60
N GLY A 30 -7.36 8.03 -20.54
CA GLY A 30 -8.76 7.62 -20.61
C GLY A 30 -8.94 6.15 -21.00
N LYS A 31 -7.96 5.28 -20.71
CA LYS A 31 -7.92 3.86 -21.11
C LYS A 31 -8.17 2.89 -19.95
N ILE A 32 -8.64 3.38 -18.80
CA ILE A 32 -9.07 2.54 -17.69
C ILE A 32 -10.51 2.10 -17.94
N ASP A 33 -10.68 0.81 -18.16
CA ASP A 33 -11.98 0.15 -18.30
C ASP A 33 -12.41 -0.49 -16.97
N THR A 34 -13.68 -0.88 -16.89
CA THR A 34 -14.25 -1.57 -15.71
C THR A 34 -13.45 -2.81 -15.32
N GLU A 35 -12.87 -3.53 -16.28
CA GLU A 35 -12.08 -4.73 -16.02
C GLU A 35 -10.76 -4.40 -15.31
N ARG A 36 -10.06 -3.33 -15.70
CA ARG A 36 -8.87 -2.86 -14.96
C ARG A 36 -9.23 -2.35 -13.56
N LEU A 37 -10.36 -1.67 -13.40
CA LEU A 37 -10.85 -1.27 -12.08
C LEU A 37 -11.15 -2.49 -11.19
N LYS A 38 -11.74 -3.55 -11.75
CA LYS A 38 -11.93 -4.83 -11.05
C LYS A 38 -10.60 -5.48 -10.63
N ARG A 39 -9.57 -5.42 -11.48
CA ARG A 39 -8.23 -5.93 -11.14
C ARG A 39 -7.58 -5.12 -10.03
N PHE A 40 -7.67 -3.79 -10.09
CA PHE A 40 -7.23 -2.92 -9.01
C PHE A 40 -7.93 -3.28 -7.69
N ALA A 41 -9.27 -3.32 -7.68
CA ALA A 41 -10.04 -3.66 -6.49
C ALA A 41 -9.72 -5.06 -5.95
N LEU A 42 -9.53 -6.05 -6.83
CA LEU A 42 -9.14 -7.40 -6.44
C LEU A 42 -7.74 -7.45 -5.81
N ALA A 43 -6.76 -6.84 -6.47
CA ALA A 43 -5.38 -6.80 -5.99
C ALA A 43 -5.31 -6.13 -4.62
N GLU A 44 -6.03 -5.03 -4.45
CA GLU A 44 -6.07 -4.25 -3.22
C GLU A 44 -6.74 -5.02 -2.08
N PHE A 45 -7.91 -5.60 -2.34
CA PHE A 45 -8.60 -6.45 -1.36
C PHE A 45 -7.72 -7.61 -0.89
N GLN A 46 -6.94 -8.22 -1.79
CA GLN A 46 -6.04 -9.33 -1.47
C GLN A 46 -4.78 -8.87 -0.73
N SER A 47 -4.25 -7.68 -1.03
CA SER A 47 -3.17 -7.05 -0.26
C SER A 47 -3.60 -6.80 1.19
N GLN A 48 -4.78 -6.21 1.37
CA GLN A 48 -5.32 -5.83 2.68
C GLN A 48 -5.40 -7.01 3.66
N GLU A 49 -5.77 -8.21 3.21
CA GLU A 49 -5.81 -9.41 4.05
C GLU A 49 -4.45 -9.73 4.69
N ALA A 50 -3.37 -9.61 3.93
CA ALA A 50 -2.02 -9.83 4.44
C ALA A 50 -1.58 -8.68 5.35
N GLU A 51 -1.91 -7.44 4.99
CA GLU A 51 -1.56 -6.25 5.77
C GLU A 51 -2.24 -6.25 7.15
N PHE A 52 -3.51 -6.66 7.25
CA PHE A 52 -4.19 -6.82 8.54
C PHE A 52 -3.44 -7.75 9.49
N THR A 53 -3.09 -8.91 8.96
CA THR A 53 -2.38 -9.92 9.73
C THR A 53 -0.99 -9.41 10.12
N ALA A 54 -0.31 -8.75 9.19
CA ALA A 54 1.03 -8.19 9.39
C ALA A 54 1.08 -7.12 10.48
N TYR A 55 0.23 -6.10 10.40
CA TYR A 55 0.24 -5.01 11.39
C TYR A 55 -0.33 -5.44 12.75
N GLY A 56 -1.31 -6.35 12.78
CA GLY A 56 -1.75 -6.99 14.02
C GLY A 56 -0.62 -7.78 14.69
N LEU A 57 0.18 -8.51 13.91
CA LEU A 57 1.36 -9.22 14.41
C LEU A 57 2.44 -8.25 14.91
N LEU A 58 2.73 -7.19 14.17
CA LEU A 58 3.71 -6.17 14.59
C LEU A 58 3.31 -5.51 15.91
N LEU A 59 2.03 -5.16 16.08
CA LEU A 59 1.49 -4.69 17.35
C LEU A 59 1.71 -5.70 18.48
N SER A 60 1.46 -6.99 18.23
CA SER A 60 1.70 -8.06 19.21
C SER A 60 3.19 -8.28 19.52
N ARG A 61 4.09 -8.08 18.55
CA ARG A 61 5.54 -8.25 18.72
C ARG A 61 6.17 -7.09 19.48
N TYR A 62 5.59 -5.89 19.37
CA TYR A 62 6.12 -4.66 19.94
C TYR A 62 5.09 -3.94 20.84
N PRO A 63 4.70 -4.53 21.99
CA PRO A 63 3.67 -3.98 22.89
C PRO A 63 4.23 -2.86 23.79
N HIS A 64 4.74 -1.79 23.17
CA HIS A 64 5.22 -0.56 23.83
C HIS A 64 4.47 0.64 23.22
N GLU A 65 4.23 1.71 23.97
CA GLU A 65 3.36 2.81 23.51
C GLU A 65 3.82 3.45 22.19
N VAL A 66 5.13 3.55 21.95
CA VAL A 66 5.71 4.11 20.72
C VAL A 66 5.47 3.20 19.48
N PRO A 67 6.11 2.03 19.33
CA PRO A 67 5.87 1.17 18.16
C PRO A 67 4.44 0.60 18.12
N GLY A 68 3.87 0.25 19.28
CA GLY A 68 2.51 -0.27 19.37
C GLY A 68 1.47 0.76 18.98
N GLY A 69 1.62 2.02 19.41
CA GLY A 69 0.75 3.12 18.98
C GLY A 69 0.78 3.31 17.46
N PHE A 70 1.97 3.31 16.86
CA PHE A 70 2.14 3.41 15.40
C PHE A 70 1.48 2.24 14.66
N PHE A 71 1.78 0.99 15.03
CA PHE A 71 1.22 -0.18 14.33
C PHE A 71 -0.29 -0.34 14.56
N SER A 72 -0.80 0.07 15.73
CA SER A 72 -2.25 0.12 15.99
C SER A 72 -2.95 1.15 15.10
N PHE A 73 -2.33 2.31 14.87
CA PHE A 73 -2.86 3.32 13.95
C PHE A 73 -2.93 2.78 12.52
N VAL A 74 -1.83 2.22 12.02
CA VAL A 74 -1.78 1.65 10.65
C VAL A 74 -2.81 0.53 10.48
N ALA A 75 -2.93 -0.37 11.47
CA ALA A 75 -3.95 -1.43 11.44
C ALA A 75 -5.37 -0.86 11.40
N HIS A 76 -5.64 0.23 12.13
CA HIS A 76 -6.94 0.90 12.11
C HIS A 76 -7.26 1.50 10.73
N GLU A 77 -6.31 2.22 10.12
CA GLU A 77 -6.50 2.83 8.80
C GLU A 77 -6.81 1.78 7.73
N LEU A 78 -6.07 0.66 7.74
CA LEU A 78 -6.35 -0.47 6.86
C LEU A 78 -7.77 -1.00 7.07
N MET A 79 -8.27 -1.05 8.32
CA MET A 79 -9.61 -1.59 8.60
C MET A 79 -10.69 -0.68 8.02
N GLN A 80 -10.48 0.64 8.09
CA GLN A 80 -11.36 1.61 7.45
C GLN A 80 -11.31 1.48 5.93
N ALA A 81 -10.13 1.33 5.35
CA ALA A 81 -10.00 1.08 3.92
C ALA A 81 -10.73 -0.18 3.47
N ARG A 82 -10.53 -1.30 4.17
CA ARG A 82 -11.25 -2.54 3.87
C ARG A 82 -12.76 -2.38 3.99
N HIS A 83 -13.23 -1.64 5.00
CA HIS A 83 -14.65 -1.32 5.11
C HIS A 83 -15.16 -0.61 3.85
N ARG A 84 -14.49 0.46 3.40
CA ARG A 84 -14.84 1.20 2.17
C ARG A 84 -14.79 0.31 0.92
N MET A 85 -13.80 -0.58 0.83
CA MET A 85 -13.68 -1.54 -0.27
C MET A 85 -14.91 -2.46 -0.34
N VAL A 86 -15.28 -3.08 0.79
CA VAL A 86 -16.37 -4.07 0.81
C VAL A 86 -17.76 -3.46 0.78
N SER A 87 -17.94 -2.24 1.29
CA SER A 87 -19.25 -1.57 1.34
C SER A 87 -19.53 -0.65 0.15
N GLY A 88 -18.50 -0.20 -0.58
CA GLY A 88 -18.64 0.73 -1.70
C GLY A 88 -18.00 0.22 -2.99
N ALA A 89 -16.67 0.25 -3.08
CA ALA A 89 -15.95 0.06 -4.35
C ALA A 89 -16.19 -1.31 -5.01
N ALA A 90 -16.13 -2.41 -4.25
CA ALA A 90 -16.34 -3.74 -4.81
C ALA A 90 -17.79 -3.96 -5.30
N PRO A 91 -18.85 -3.64 -4.53
CA PRO A 91 -20.22 -3.67 -5.02
C PRO A 91 -20.48 -2.80 -6.25
N ALA A 92 -19.91 -1.58 -6.31
CA ALA A 92 -20.05 -0.68 -7.46
C ALA A 92 -19.43 -1.27 -8.75
N LEU A 93 -18.41 -2.11 -8.62
CA LEU A 93 -17.82 -2.89 -9.71
C LEU A 93 -18.53 -4.22 -9.95
N GLY A 94 -19.60 -4.54 -9.21
CA GLY A 94 -20.30 -5.82 -9.31
C GLY A 94 -19.46 -7.01 -8.83
N MET A 95 -18.59 -6.80 -7.84
CA MET A 95 -17.75 -7.83 -7.24
C MET A 95 -18.25 -8.17 -5.83
N SER A 96 -18.26 -9.45 -5.46
CA SER A 96 -18.49 -9.86 -4.08
C SER A 96 -17.16 -10.13 -3.34
N PRO A 97 -17.04 -9.77 -2.05
CA PRO A 97 -15.89 -10.14 -1.22
C PRO A 97 -15.62 -11.66 -1.20
N ASP A 98 -16.68 -12.45 -1.33
CA ASP A 98 -16.65 -13.90 -1.35
C ASP A 98 -15.97 -14.45 -2.61
N GLU A 99 -16.25 -13.87 -3.77
CA GLU A 99 -15.57 -14.21 -5.02
C GLU A 99 -14.13 -13.71 -5.02
N MET A 100 -13.90 -12.48 -4.53
CA MET A 100 -12.56 -11.88 -4.44
C MET A 100 -11.61 -12.72 -3.58
N ARG A 101 -12.09 -13.29 -2.47
CA ARG A 101 -11.32 -14.22 -1.62
C ARG A 101 -10.94 -15.52 -2.34
N ARG A 102 -11.75 -16.01 -3.28
CA ARG A 102 -11.53 -17.27 -4.00
C ARG A 102 -10.76 -17.09 -5.31
N ALA A 103 -10.66 -15.86 -5.80
CA ALA A 103 -9.99 -15.55 -7.05
C ALA A 103 -8.47 -15.81 -6.95
N PRO A 104 -7.82 -16.23 -8.06
CA PRO A 104 -6.36 -16.37 -8.10
C PRO A 104 -5.65 -15.05 -7.77
N VAL A 105 -4.57 -15.13 -6.99
CA VAL A 105 -3.73 -13.97 -6.66
C VAL A 105 -2.70 -13.78 -7.76
N ALA A 106 -2.63 -12.58 -8.33
CA ALA A 106 -1.62 -12.25 -9.34
C ALA A 106 -0.20 -12.36 -8.74
N GLY A 107 0.77 -12.83 -9.54
CA GLY A 107 2.14 -13.06 -9.09
C GLY A 107 2.78 -11.84 -8.38
N PRO A 108 2.69 -10.61 -8.93
CA PRO A 108 3.18 -9.42 -8.23
C PRO A 108 2.47 -9.11 -6.91
N VAL A 109 1.14 -9.26 -6.85
CA VAL A 109 0.35 -9.09 -5.62
C VAL A 109 0.75 -10.11 -4.56
N ARG A 110 0.94 -11.37 -4.94
CA ARG A 110 1.46 -12.41 -4.04
C ARG A 110 2.85 -12.05 -3.51
N ARG A 111 3.77 -11.58 -4.35
CA ARG A 111 5.12 -11.19 -3.89
C ARG A 111 5.09 -10.01 -2.94
N PHE A 112 4.20 -9.04 -3.17
CA PHE A 112 3.98 -7.92 -2.27
C PHE A 112 3.49 -8.41 -0.90
N THR A 113 2.46 -9.27 -0.87
CA THR A 113 1.91 -9.80 0.40
C THR A 113 2.89 -10.71 1.14
N GLU A 114 3.68 -11.51 0.42
CA GLU A 114 4.78 -12.30 0.99
C GLU A 114 5.87 -11.40 1.61
N PHE A 115 6.20 -10.30 0.95
CA PHE A 115 7.16 -9.33 1.46
C PHE A 115 6.66 -8.63 2.74
N ILE A 116 5.43 -8.13 2.75
CA ILE A 116 4.82 -7.52 3.95
C ILE A 116 4.75 -8.52 5.11
N SER A 117 4.35 -9.77 4.83
CA SER A 117 4.32 -10.84 5.84
C SER A 117 5.71 -11.15 6.39
N TRP A 118 6.75 -11.17 5.53
CA TRP A 118 8.13 -11.37 5.96
C TRP A 118 8.60 -10.23 6.87
N VAL A 119 8.30 -8.97 6.53
CA VAL A 119 8.61 -7.80 7.37
C VAL A 119 7.94 -7.96 8.74
N ALA A 120 6.65 -8.31 8.77
CA ALA A 120 5.93 -8.50 10.02
C ALA A 120 6.46 -9.64 10.90
N LEU A 121 7.09 -10.67 10.31
CA LEU A 121 7.67 -11.79 11.04
C LEU A 121 9.12 -11.55 11.49
N HIS A 122 9.92 -10.83 10.69
CA HIS A 122 11.38 -10.83 10.81
C HIS A 122 12.02 -9.46 11.02
N ALA A 123 11.36 -8.38 10.61
CA ALA A 123 11.91 -7.04 10.80
C ALA A 123 11.91 -6.64 12.28
N GLY A 124 12.77 -5.67 12.60
CA GLY A 124 12.69 -4.87 13.83
C GLY A 124 11.56 -3.84 13.75
N ALA A 125 11.31 -3.13 14.86
CA ALA A 125 10.24 -2.12 14.91
C ALA A 125 10.56 -0.91 14.02
N ALA A 126 11.82 -0.46 14.00
CA ALA A 126 12.26 0.66 13.18
C ALA A 126 12.22 0.31 11.68
N GLU A 127 12.72 -0.87 11.31
CA GLU A 127 12.66 -1.37 9.93
C GLU A 127 11.20 -1.52 9.44
N ALA A 128 10.32 -2.10 10.25
CA ALA A 128 8.92 -2.28 9.90
C ALA A 128 8.19 -0.94 9.75
N ALA A 129 8.40 0.00 10.69
CA ALA A 129 7.79 1.33 10.62
C ALA A 129 8.29 2.14 9.42
N LEU A 130 9.59 2.06 9.10
CA LEU A 130 10.14 2.73 7.91
C LEU A 130 9.61 2.13 6.61
N THR A 131 9.39 0.82 6.59
CA THR A 131 8.75 0.13 5.46
C THR A 131 7.31 0.62 5.28
N ALA A 132 6.52 0.68 6.35
CA ALA A 132 5.14 1.19 6.34
C ALA A 132 5.06 2.65 5.88
N ARG A 133 5.93 3.53 6.41
CA ARG A 133 5.97 4.93 5.99
C ARG A 133 6.35 5.10 4.52
N THR A 134 7.26 4.26 4.02
CA THR A 134 7.65 4.27 2.61
C THR A 134 6.48 3.86 1.71
N ASP A 135 5.76 2.82 2.11
CA ASP A 135 4.55 2.33 1.44
C ASP A 135 3.47 3.42 1.34
N PHE A 136 3.04 3.96 2.48
CA PHE A 136 2.05 5.04 2.55
C PHE A 136 2.46 6.26 1.74
N THR A 137 3.75 6.64 1.79
CA THR A 137 4.25 7.78 1.00
C THR A 137 4.04 7.56 -0.50
N LEU A 138 4.36 6.37 -1.01
CA LEU A 138 4.23 6.05 -2.44
C LEU A 138 2.77 5.84 -2.84
N TRP A 139 2.00 5.14 -2.00
CA TRP A 139 0.61 4.81 -2.21
C TRP A 139 -0.28 6.06 -2.23
N CYS A 140 -0.24 6.87 -1.16
CA CYS A 140 -1.07 8.07 -1.04
C CYS A 140 -0.84 9.06 -2.19
N ASN A 141 0.43 9.29 -2.58
CA ASN A 141 0.74 10.17 -3.71
C ASN A 141 0.23 9.62 -5.05
N SER A 142 0.27 8.29 -5.24
CA SER A 142 -0.31 7.66 -6.44
C SER A 142 -1.84 7.76 -6.44
N CYS A 143 -2.48 7.52 -5.30
CA CYS A 143 -3.92 7.62 -5.14
C CYS A 143 -4.46 9.03 -5.30
N ALA A 144 -3.78 10.05 -4.78
CA ALA A 144 -4.17 11.45 -4.94
C ALA A 144 -4.27 11.83 -6.43
N GLU A 145 -3.22 11.54 -7.19
CA GLU A 145 -3.17 11.76 -8.64
C GLU A 145 -4.20 10.92 -9.40
N LEU A 146 -4.40 9.68 -8.98
CA LEU A 146 -5.34 8.78 -9.63
C LEU A 146 -6.78 9.24 -9.41
N ALA A 147 -7.12 9.67 -8.19
CA ALA A 147 -8.43 10.22 -7.88
C ALA A 147 -8.73 11.47 -8.69
N ASP A 148 -7.76 12.37 -8.86
CA ASP A 148 -7.94 13.58 -9.67
C ASP A 148 -8.22 13.25 -11.14
N VAL A 149 -7.50 12.27 -11.70
CA VAL A 149 -7.69 11.84 -13.09
C VAL A 149 -9.02 11.10 -13.28
N LEU A 150 -9.40 10.22 -12.35
CA LEU A 150 -10.61 9.40 -12.49
C LEU A 150 -11.90 10.18 -12.19
N ARG A 151 -11.84 11.29 -11.45
CA ARG A 151 -13.01 12.13 -11.15
C ARG A 151 -13.67 12.71 -12.41
N ASP A 152 -12.87 12.93 -13.45
CA ASP A 152 -13.34 13.48 -14.73
C ASP A 152 -13.72 12.38 -15.75
N ALA A 153 -13.67 11.10 -15.37
CA ALA A 153 -13.96 9.99 -16.26
C ALA A 153 -15.43 9.52 -16.16
N ASP A 154 -16.15 9.53 -17.27
CA ASP A 154 -17.59 9.25 -17.33
C ASP A 154 -17.98 7.81 -16.91
N ASP A 155 -17.09 6.83 -17.10
CA ASP A 155 -17.38 5.40 -16.93
C ASP A 155 -16.83 4.81 -15.61
N VAL A 156 -16.39 5.67 -14.67
CA VAL A 156 -15.84 5.24 -13.37
C VAL A 156 -16.86 5.44 -12.26
N PRO A 157 -17.24 4.39 -11.50
CA PRO A 157 -18.17 4.56 -10.39
C PRO A 157 -17.64 5.50 -9.32
N GLU A 158 -18.50 6.40 -8.81
CA GLU A 158 -18.15 7.38 -7.77
C GLU A 158 -17.57 6.72 -6.51
N GLU A 159 -18.06 5.54 -6.13
CA GLU A 159 -17.57 4.80 -4.97
C GLU A 159 -16.12 4.32 -5.13
N VAL A 160 -15.69 4.05 -6.36
CA VAL A 160 -14.31 3.67 -6.66
C VAL A 160 -13.40 4.90 -6.57
N VAL A 161 -13.85 6.04 -7.10
CA VAL A 161 -13.11 7.31 -6.95
C VAL A 161 -13.03 7.69 -5.48
N ALA A 162 -14.12 7.62 -4.72
CA ALA A 162 -14.15 7.91 -3.29
C ALA A 162 -13.25 6.97 -2.47
N TYR A 163 -13.17 5.68 -2.84
CA TYR A 163 -12.24 4.74 -2.22
C TYR A 163 -10.78 5.17 -2.43
N ILE A 164 -10.40 5.51 -3.65
CA ILE A 164 -9.04 5.93 -3.99
C ILE A 164 -8.72 7.29 -3.32
N ASP A 165 -9.66 8.24 -3.37
CA ASP A 165 -9.52 9.58 -2.81
C ASP A 165 -9.38 9.57 -1.28
N ALA A 166 -9.89 8.53 -0.60
CA ALA A 166 -9.71 8.35 0.84
C ALA A 166 -8.24 8.16 1.26
N TYR A 167 -7.34 7.83 0.33
CA TYR A 167 -5.90 7.73 0.55
C TYR A 167 -5.12 8.99 0.16
N ARG A 168 -5.79 10.07 -0.26
CA ARG A 168 -5.12 11.27 -0.79
C ARG A 168 -4.04 11.81 0.15
N ASP A 169 -4.32 11.83 1.44
CA ASP A 169 -3.40 12.36 2.44
C ASP A 169 -2.67 11.23 3.15
N ASN A 170 -1.34 11.33 3.22
CA ASN A 170 -0.54 10.46 4.08
C ASN A 170 -0.71 10.94 5.54
N PRO A 171 -1.26 10.12 6.45
CA PRO A 171 -1.51 10.54 7.83
C PRO A 171 -0.22 10.97 8.54
N PRO A 172 -0.21 12.10 9.29
CA PRO A 172 0.96 12.55 10.04
C PRO A 172 1.51 11.49 11.01
N GLU A 173 0.63 10.67 11.58
CA GLU A 173 0.98 9.55 12.45
C GLU A 173 1.89 8.53 11.75
N VAL A 174 1.74 8.36 10.43
CA VAL A 174 2.61 7.50 9.62
C VAL A 174 3.79 8.28 9.07
N ALA A 175 3.55 9.49 8.52
CA ALA A 175 4.57 10.31 7.87
C ALA A 175 5.70 10.74 8.83
N ASP A 176 5.33 11.22 10.02
CA ASP A 176 6.24 11.77 11.03
C ASP A 176 6.40 10.83 12.23
N GLY A 177 5.34 10.11 12.63
CA GLY A 177 5.38 9.19 13.77
C GLY A 177 6.41 8.06 13.62
N VAL A 178 6.79 7.73 12.38
CA VAL A 178 7.88 6.79 12.07
C VAL A 178 9.21 7.17 12.76
N LEU A 179 9.49 8.47 12.93
CA LEU A 179 10.76 8.94 13.49
C LEU A 179 10.91 8.49 14.94
N GLN A 180 9.85 8.58 15.73
CA GLN A 180 9.85 8.13 17.12
C GLN A 180 10.05 6.61 17.22
N VAL A 181 9.47 5.85 16.29
CA VAL A 181 9.66 4.39 16.24
C VAL A 181 11.09 4.02 15.86
N ILE A 182 11.70 4.75 14.92
CA ILE A 182 13.11 4.57 14.54
C ILE A 182 14.02 4.86 15.73
N GLU A 183 13.83 5.98 16.42
CA GLU A 183 14.61 6.34 17.62
C GLU A 183 14.47 5.28 18.72
N HIS A 184 13.24 4.80 18.95
CA HIS A 184 12.97 3.74 19.89
C HIS A 184 13.69 2.43 19.51
N GLY A 185 13.55 1.96 18.28
CA GLY A 185 14.18 0.72 17.82
C GLY A 185 15.71 0.77 17.96
N LEU A 186 16.34 1.90 17.60
CA LEU A 186 17.77 2.11 17.78
C LEU A 186 18.18 2.10 19.26
N ALA A 187 17.39 2.72 20.14
CA ALA A 187 17.63 2.70 21.58
C ALA A 187 17.50 1.29 22.18
N GLN A 188 16.65 0.44 21.59
CA GLN A 188 16.52 -0.98 21.94
C GLN A 188 17.57 -1.89 21.27
N GLY A 189 18.53 -1.32 20.53
CA GLY A 189 19.64 -2.05 19.93
C GLY A 189 19.37 -2.64 18.54
N GLU A 190 18.34 -2.16 17.83
CA GLU A 190 18.12 -2.54 16.44
C GLU A 190 19.32 -2.11 15.56
N PRO A 191 19.91 -3.03 14.76
CA PRO A 191 21.05 -2.70 13.92
C PRO A 191 20.70 -1.63 12.88
N ARG A 192 21.53 -0.59 12.78
CA ARG A 192 21.29 0.56 11.88
C ARG A 192 21.17 0.14 10.41
N ASP A 193 21.97 -0.83 9.98
CA ASP A 193 21.95 -1.38 8.62
C ASP A 193 20.65 -2.14 8.30
N TRP A 194 19.87 -2.54 9.30
CA TRP A 194 18.60 -3.24 9.10
C TRP A 194 17.44 -2.28 8.87
N VAL A 195 17.49 -1.08 9.45
CA VAL A 195 16.39 -0.11 9.42
C VAL A 195 15.92 0.19 7.99
N THR A 196 16.83 0.31 7.02
CA THR A 196 16.48 0.66 5.63
C THR A 196 16.28 -0.53 4.69
N ARG A 197 16.76 -1.74 5.05
CA ARG A 197 16.91 -2.85 4.09
C ARG A 197 15.60 -3.32 3.45
N SER A 198 14.50 -3.23 4.19
CA SER A 198 13.16 -3.56 3.67
C SER A 198 12.53 -2.38 2.96
N ALA A 199 12.61 -1.17 3.52
CA ALA A 199 12.01 0.03 2.95
C ALA A 199 12.48 0.31 1.50
N VAL A 200 13.76 0.10 1.19
CA VAL A 200 14.29 0.29 -0.19
C VAL A 200 13.67 -0.67 -1.23
N ARG A 201 13.03 -1.76 -0.78
CA ARG A 201 12.37 -2.73 -1.66
C ARG A 201 10.91 -2.38 -1.95
N MET A 202 10.36 -1.37 -1.28
CA MET A 202 8.94 -1.04 -1.39
C MET A 202 8.58 -0.45 -2.76
N ASP A 203 9.37 0.51 -3.26
CA ASP A 203 9.17 1.12 -4.57
C ASP A 203 9.08 0.09 -5.73
N PRO A 204 10.07 -0.83 -5.91
CA PRO A 204 9.95 -1.85 -6.95
C PRO A 204 8.81 -2.84 -6.71
N ALA A 205 8.44 -3.14 -5.46
CA ALA A 205 7.32 -4.01 -5.16
C ALA A 205 5.98 -3.37 -5.57
N LEU A 206 5.75 -2.10 -5.22
CA LEU A 206 4.56 -1.36 -5.59
C LEU A 206 4.47 -1.12 -7.09
N ARG A 207 5.59 -0.84 -7.79
CA ARG A 207 5.58 -0.73 -9.26
C ARG A 207 5.08 -2.00 -9.93
N ALA A 208 5.57 -3.16 -9.48
CA ALA A 208 5.13 -4.45 -10.01
C ALA A 208 3.66 -4.73 -9.66
N TRP A 209 3.21 -4.28 -8.48
CA TRP A 209 1.81 -4.36 -8.07
C TRP A 209 0.91 -3.53 -8.99
N TRP A 210 1.23 -2.25 -9.22
CA TRP A 210 0.48 -1.35 -10.11
C TRP A 210 0.45 -1.84 -11.55
N GLN A 211 1.58 -2.32 -12.07
CA GLN A 211 1.66 -2.95 -13.38
C GLN A 211 0.71 -4.15 -13.49
N SER A 212 0.59 -4.97 -12.44
CA SER A 212 -0.33 -6.11 -12.47
C SER A 212 -1.81 -5.70 -12.56
N ALA A 213 -2.18 -4.55 -11.99
CA ALA A 213 -3.51 -3.98 -12.14
C ALA A 213 -3.74 -3.35 -13.53
N ALA A 214 -2.67 -2.86 -14.17
CA ALA A 214 -2.72 -2.19 -15.48
C ALA A 214 -2.87 -3.15 -16.67
N VAL A 215 -2.40 -4.40 -16.54
CA VAL A 215 -2.45 -5.40 -17.61
C VAL A 215 -3.90 -5.65 -18.06
N GLY A 216 -4.17 -5.42 -19.34
CA GLY A 216 -5.42 -5.78 -20.01
C GLY A 216 -5.54 -7.30 -20.20
N ARG A 217 -6.68 -7.79 -20.68
CA ARG A 217 -6.79 -9.19 -21.08
C ARG A 217 -5.67 -9.48 -22.09
N GLN A 218 -4.81 -10.49 -21.87
CA GLN A 218 -4.18 -11.13 -23.01
C GLN A 218 -5.34 -11.70 -23.81
N GLU A 219 -5.52 -11.23 -25.05
CA GLU A 219 -6.31 -11.99 -26.00
C GLU A 219 -5.68 -13.38 -26.05
N SER A 220 -6.36 -14.35 -25.47
CA SER A 220 -6.01 -15.76 -25.61
C SER A 220 -6.23 -16.12 -27.07
N GLY A 221 -5.26 -15.77 -27.92
CA GLY A 221 -5.19 -16.22 -29.28
C GLY A 221 -4.73 -17.67 -29.27
N TRP A 222 -5.69 -18.59 -29.11
CA TRP A 222 -5.64 -19.98 -29.59
C TRP A 222 -7.05 -20.47 -29.87
#